data_AF-A0A2E7LNR9-F1
#
_entry.id   AF-A0A2E7LNR9-F1
#
_cell.length_a   1.000
_cell.length_b   1.000
_cell.length_c   1.000
_cell.angle_alpha   90.00
_cell.angle_beta   90.00
_cell.angle_gamma   90.00
#
_symmetry.space_group_name_H-M   'P 1'
#
loop_
_entity.id
_entity.type
_entity.pdbx_description
1 polymer ?
#
loop_
_entity_poly.entity_id
_entity_poly.type
_entity_poly.pdbx_seq_one_letter_code
_entity_poly.pdbx_strand_id
1 'polypeptide(L)'
;MDYWTNWKIKFFKDLKVRFEALEKSLSIIIQGPLHERMRESVPIYLDIINNSKCSSAGNLVISHWNNDKKNILDGIPRAKEATIIENSIEEVRVPEMHDNSRGPNPWVYQNYTTLKGLERATGWFAIKVRSDEIYPNLNIFHERLLELAEEEIFHKTITSDIFFRVDSQEKFHPSDHIIAGKKEKLKRAFALSTSICRSLKPGQFKFPEQIICHAILKSMNIEPKPYKSKKIMQENFEIIPLSRMTDAVWTCSERKYNKLQASMAGWCSDIRRI
;
A
#
# COMPACT_ATOMS: atom_id res chain seq x y z
N MET A 1 28.53 40.10 9.33
CA MET A 1 27.59 39.09 9.84
C MET A 1 28.34 38.28 10.88
N ASP A 2 27.85 38.19 12.13
CA ASP A 2 28.60 37.53 13.22
C ASP A 2 28.66 36.00 13.06
N TYR A 3 29.58 35.36 13.79
CA TYR A 3 29.78 33.91 13.76
C TYR A 3 28.47 33.14 14.00
N TRP A 4 27.66 33.59 14.96
CA TRP A 4 26.41 32.94 15.34
C TRP A 4 25.38 32.99 14.22
N THR A 5 25.29 34.09 13.50
CA THR A 5 24.39 34.25 12.36
C THR A 5 24.81 33.33 11.21
N ASN A 6 26.11 33.25 10.91
CA ASN A 6 26.64 32.34 9.89
C ASN A 6 26.38 30.87 10.26
N TRP A 7 26.60 30.50 11.52
CA TRP A 7 26.31 29.16 12.01
C TRP A 7 24.82 28.81 11.91
N LYS A 8 23.92 29.72 12.34
CA LYS A 8 22.47 29.53 12.25
C LYS A 8 22.02 29.33 10.81
N ILE A 9 22.48 30.17 9.88
CA ILE A 9 22.14 30.04 8.45
C ILE A 9 22.59 28.68 7.90
N LYS A 10 23.81 28.26 8.23
CA LYS A 10 24.32 26.94 7.81
C LYS A 10 23.47 25.80 8.40
N PHE A 11 23.19 25.84 9.70
CA PHE A 11 22.35 24.86 10.38
C PHE A 11 20.97 24.74 9.72
N PHE A 12 20.28 25.86 9.46
CA PHE A 12 18.97 25.82 8.82
C PHE A 12 19.01 25.34 7.37
N LYS A 13 20.07 25.66 6.61
CA LYS A 13 20.27 25.11 5.25
C LYS A 13 20.45 23.59 5.29
N ASP A 14 21.30 23.10 6.18
CA ASP A 14 21.54 21.67 6.35
C ASP A 14 20.27 20.94 6.82
N LEU A 15 19.52 21.56 7.74
CA LEU A 15 18.26 21.03 8.25
C LEU A 15 17.17 20.97 7.17
N LYS A 16 17.05 22.02 6.34
CA LYS A 16 16.12 22.07 5.21
C LYS A 16 16.35 20.91 4.25
N VAL A 17 17.61 20.68 3.84
CA VAL A 17 17.97 19.58 2.93
C VAL A 17 17.56 18.21 3.51
N ARG A 18 17.75 18.03 4.83
CA ARG A 18 17.35 16.78 5.51
C ARG A 18 15.84 16.61 5.58
N PHE A 19 15.08 17.67 5.84
CA PHE A 19 13.61 17.61 5.81
C PHE A 19 13.08 17.34 4.41
N GLU A 20 13.62 18.00 3.39
CA GLU A 20 13.23 17.75 1.99
C GLU A 20 13.54 16.31 1.58
N ALA A 21 14.69 15.76 1.99
CA ALA A 21 15.01 14.36 1.74
C ALA A 21 14.04 13.40 2.47
N LEU A 22 13.69 13.72 3.72
CA LEU A 22 12.73 12.93 4.49
C LEU A 22 11.34 12.99 3.85
N GLU A 23 10.81 14.17 3.53
CA GLU A 23 9.47 14.35 2.98
C GLU A 23 9.29 13.70 1.60
N LYS A 24 10.39 13.42 0.91
CA LYS A 24 10.38 12.72 -0.37
C LYS A 24 10.73 11.23 -0.25
N SER A 25 11.05 10.74 0.95
CA SER A 25 11.46 9.35 1.16
C SER A 25 10.30 8.36 1.04
N LEU A 26 10.62 7.14 0.61
CA LEU A 26 9.67 6.09 0.29
C LEU A 26 10.01 4.80 1.02
N SER A 27 9.02 4.20 1.68
CA SER A 27 9.06 2.79 2.06
C SER A 27 8.17 1.95 1.17
N ILE A 28 8.63 0.74 0.83
CA ILE A 28 7.80 -0.27 0.16
C ILE A 28 7.51 -1.37 1.18
N ILE A 29 6.25 -1.77 1.29
CA ILE A 29 5.77 -2.81 2.21
C ILE A 29 5.27 -3.97 1.37
N ILE A 30 5.91 -5.13 1.53
CA ILE A 30 5.43 -6.40 1.00
C ILE A 30 4.57 -7.07 2.06
N GLN A 31 3.26 -7.15 1.77
CA GLN A 31 2.27 -7.85 2.58
C GLN A 31 2.39 -9.37 2.39
N GLY A 32 2.49 -10.11 3.49
CA GLY A 32 2.50 -11.56 3.50
C GLY A 32 1.15 -12.21 3.13
N PRO A 33 1.13 -13.55 2.99
CA PRO A 33 2.16 -14.52 3.38
C PRO A 33 3.41 -14.49 2.47
N LEU A 34 4.52 -15.12 2.87
CA LEU A 34 5.70 -15.26 2.00
C LEU A 34 5.36 -15.97 0.68
N HIS A 35 5.96 -15.53 -0.42
CA HIS A 35 5.74 -16.11 -1.74
C HIS A 35 7.02 -16.11 -2.59
N GLU A 36 7.21 -17.13 -3.42
CA GLU A 36 8.45 -17.31 -4.21
C GLU A 36 8.71 -16.20 -5.24
N ARG A 37 7.67 -15.49 -5.68
CA ARG A 37 7.80 -14.33 -6.58
C ARG A 37 8.57 -13.17 -5.96
N MET A 38 8.69 -13.15 -4.65
CA MET A 38 9.53 -12.17 -3.96
C MET A 38 11.00 -12.26 -4.38
N ARG A 39 11.46 -13.41 -4.93
CA ARG A 39 12.81 -13.54 -5.49
C ARG A 39 13.06 -12.55 -6.63
N GLU A 40 12.02 -12.21 -7.39
CA GLU A 40 12.07 -11.23 -8.47
C GLU A 40 11.74 -9.82 -7.97
N SER A 41 10.71 -9.66 -7.13
CA SER A 41 10.23 -8.33 -6.76
C SER A 41 11.11 -7.62 -5.73
N VAL A 42 11.71 -8.33 -4.77
CA VAL A 42 12.54 -7.72 -3.71
C VAL A 42 13.76 -6.98 -4.27
N PRO A 43 14.56 -7.55 -5.18
CA PRO A 43 15.67 -6.81 -5.81
C PRO A 43 15.20 -5.52 -6.48
N ILE A 44 14.09 -5.59 -7.24
CA ILE A 44 13.54 -4.42 -7.95
C ILE A 44 13.11 -3.33 -6.96
N TYR A 45 12.41 -3.70 -5.89
CA TYR A 45 11.92 -2.73 -4.91
C TYR A 45 13.07 -2.11 -4.10
N LEU A 46 14.10 -2.89 -3.76
CA LEU A 46 15.32 -2.37 -3.15
C LEU A 46 16.03 -1.38 -4.09
N ASP A 47 16.11 -1.68 -5.38
CA ASP A 47 16.70 -0.77 -6.36
C ASP A 47 15.90 0.52 -6.49
N ILE A 48 14.58 0.46 -6.45
CA ILE A 48 13.72 1.65 -6.39
C ILE A 48 14.03 2.49 -5.15
N ILE A 49 14.11 1.88 -3.97
CA ILE A 49 14.38 2.60 -2.72
C ILE A 49 15.78 3.23 -2.77
N ASN A 50 16.79 2.47 -3.17
CA ASN A 50 18.19 2.90 -3.18
C ASN A 50 18.52 3.93 -4.27
N ASN A 51 17.87 3.83 -5.44
CA ASN A 51 18.08 4.74 -6.57
C ASN A 51 17.06 5.89 -6.62
N SER A 52 16.01 5.86 -5.78
CA SER A 52 15.16 7.05 -5.61
C SER A 52 16.06 8.22 -5.22
N LYS A 53 15.82 9.40 -5.78
CA LYS A 53 16.58 10.63 -5.47
C LYS A 53 16.53 11.03 -3.97
N CYS A 54 15.82 10.26 -3.16
CA CYS A 54 15.45 10.50 -1.78
C CYS A 54 15.77 9.28 -0.88
N SER A 55 16.73 8.43 -1.32
CA SER A 55 17.03 7.10 -0.81
C SER A 55 17.49 7.04 0.66
N SER A 56 17.89 8.16 1.27
CA SER A 56 18.54 8.13 2.58
C SER A 56 17.62 7.85 3.79
N ALA A 57 16.30 7.82 3.62
CA ALA A 57 15.36 7.63 4.74
C ALA A 57 14.26 6.58 4.51
N GLY A 58 14.21 5.95 3.34
CA GLY A 58 13.27 4.90 2.98
C GLY A 58 13.76 3.49 3.33
N ASN A 59 12.87 2.50 3.36
CA ASN A 59 13.25 1.09 3.52
C ASN A 59 12.26 0.13 2.84
N LEU A 60 12.73 -1.08 2.52
CA LEU A 60 11.86 -2.19 2.12
C LEU A 60 11.49 -2.96 3.38
N VAL A 61 10.20 -3.22 3.57
CA VAL A 61 9.68 -3.98 4.70
C VAL A 61 8.94 -5.22 4.19
N ILE A 62 9.34 -6.40 4.67
CA ILE A 62 8.66 -7.67 4.42
C ILE A 62 7.93 -8.07 5.70
N SER A 63 6.60 -8.13 5.66
CA SER A 63 5.79 -8.48 6.83
C SER A 63 5.04 -9.78 6.57
N HIS A 64 5.39 -10.84 7.30
CA HIS A 64 4.94 -12.20 7.02
C HIS A 64 4.46 -12.94 8.28
N TRP A 65 3.93 -14.15 8.13
CA TRP A 65 3.43 -14.95 9.27
C TRP A 65 4.47 -15.92 9.80
N ASN A 66 4.42 -16.21 11.09
CA ASN A 66 5.31 -17.14 11.79
C ASN A 66 5.22 -18.59 11.28
N ASN A 67 4.12 -18.96 10.65
CA ASN A 67 3.91 -20.27 10.03
C ASN A 67 4.22 -20.29 8.52
N ASP A 68 4.71 -19.19 7.94
CA ASP A 68 5.17 -19.17 6.55
C ASP A 68 6.43 -20.01 6.36
N LYS A 69 6.64 -20.48 5.13
CA LYS A 69 7.85 -21.23 4.73
C LYS A 69 9.06 -20.29 4.67
N LYS A 70 9.79 -20.15 5.78
CA LYS A 70 10.93 -19.22 5.91
C LYS A 70 12.06 -19.45 4.91
N ASN A 71 12.23 -20.67 4.41
CA ASN A 71 13.23 -20.98 3.38
C ASN A 71 13.00 -20.22 2.06
N ILE A 72 11.81 -19.64 1.85
CA ILE A 72 11.58 -18.69 0.76
C ILE A 72 12.52 -17.49 0.89
N LEU A 73 12.73 -16.96 2.10
CA LEU A 73 13.60 -15.80 2.35
C LEU A 73 15.06 -16.08 1.97
N ASP A 74 15.53 -17.31 2.22
CA ASP A 74 16.90 -17.73 1.85
C ASP A 74 17.12 -17.72 0.33
N GLY A 75 16.06 -17.95 -0.43
CA GLY A 75 16.07 -17.93 -1.90
C GLY A 75 15.93 -16.54 -2.51
N ILE A 76 15.64 -15.50 -1.72
CA ILE A 76 15.42 -14.14 -2.21
C ILE A 76 16.75 -13.36 -2.20
N PRO A 77 17.25 -12.92 -3.36
CA PRO A 77 18.44 -12.08 -3.41
C PRO A 77 18.20 -10.79 -2.63
N ARG A 78 19.19 -10.40 -1.81
CA ARG A 78 19.20 -9.15 -1.05
C ARG A 78 18.09 -9.02 0.02
N ALA A 79 17.38 -10.09 0.36
CA ALA A 79 16.38 -10.05 1.45
C ALA A 79 16.95 -9.52 2.78
N LYS A 80 18.23 -9.77 3.06
CA LYS A 80 18.96 -9.23 4.22
C LYS A 80 19.06 -7.71 4.29
N GLU A 81 18.84 -7.01 3.18
CA GLU A 81 18.81 -5.54 3.12
C GLU A 81 17.42 -4.99 3.48
N ALA A 82 16.39 -5.84 3.48
CA ALA A 82 15.04 -5.48 3.89
C ALA A 82 14.87 -5.61 5.41
N THR A 83 13.94 -4.83 5.96
CA THR A 83 13.42 -5.07 7.31
C THR A 83 12.41 -6.20 7.26
N ILE A 84 12.71 -7.32 7.91
CA ILE A 84 11.82 -8.49 7.95
C ILE A 84 11.07 -8.52 9.29
N ILE A 85 9.75 -8.69 9.23
CA ILE A 85 8.86 -8.76 10.38
C ILE A 85 8.08 -10.06 10.31
N GLU A 86 8.18 -10.83 11.39
CA GLU A 86 7.37 -12.01 11.63
C GLU A 86 6.20 -11.66 12.54
N ASN A 87 5.00 -12.07 12.14
CA ASN A 87 3.75 -11.85 12.87
C ASN A 87 3.19 -13.17 13.38
N SER A 88 2.58 -13.15 14.57
CA SER A 88 1.88 -14.31 15.14
C SER A 88 0.42 -14.30 14.71
N ILE A 89 -0.06 -15.42 14.15
CA ILE A 89 -1.48 -15.58 13.79
C ILE A 89 -2.38 -15.49 15.03
N GLU A 90 -1.87 -15.95 16.17
CA GLU A 90 -2.57 -15.96 17.46
C GLU A 90 -2.95 -14.55 17.93
N GLU A 91 -2.14 -13.52 17.62
CA GLU A 91 -2.40 -12.12 17.96
C GLU A 91 -3.61 -11.52 17.23
N VAL A 92 -4.07 -12.18 16.16
CA VAL A 92 -5.02 -11.65 15.18
C VAL A 92 -6.23 -12.56 15.01
N ARG A 93 -6.28 -13.65 15.77
CA ARG A 93 -7.33 -14.66 15.66
C ARG A 93 -8.71 -14.03 15.80
N VAL A 94 -9.48 -14.12 14.72
CA VAL A 94 -10.89 -13.71 14.66
C VAL A 94 -11.74 -14.94 14.99
N PRO A 95 -12.90 -14.77 15.65
CA PRO A 95 -13.84 -15.87 15.85
C PRO A 95 -14.16 -16.55 14.51
N GLU A 96 -14.16 -17.88 14.49
CA GLU A 96 -14.54 -18.65 13.31
C GLU A 96 -15.98 -18.27 12.91
N MET A 97 -16.18 -17.81 11.67
CA MET A 97 -17.52 -17.67 11.12
C MET A 97 -17.98 -19.06 10.68
N HIS A 98 -19.00 -19.59 11.36
CA HIS A 98 -19.51 -20.95 11.16
C HIS A 98 -20.35 -21.15 9.89
N ASP A 99 -20.57 -20.11 9.08
CA ASP A 99 -21.31 -20.21 7.82
C ASP A 99 -20.38 -20.17 6.61
N ASN A 100 -20.67 -21.02 5.61
CA ASN A 100 -20.01 -21.18 4.29
C ASN A 100 -19.83 -19.90 3.44
N SER A 101 -20.08 -18.72 4.02
CA SER A 101 -19.70 -17.43 3.49
C SER A 101 -18.17 -17.23 3.52
N ARG A 102 -17.62 -16.46 2.56
CA ARG A 102 -16.24 -15.97 2.61
C ARG A 102 -16.11 -15.02 3.81
N GLY A 103 -15.85 -15.57 4.99
CA GLY A 103 -15.68 -14.81 6.23
C GLY A 103 -14.41 -13.93 6.24
N PRO A 104 -14.15 -13.15 7.30
CA PRO A 104 -13.03 -12.20 7.42
C PRO A 104 -11.65 -12.86 7.50
N ASN A 105 -11.59 -14.19 7.52
CA ASN A 105 -10.41 -14.99 7.79
C ASN A 105 -9.33 -15.01 6.68
N PRO A 106 -9.45 -14.33 5.53
CA PRO A 106 -8.26 -13.87 4.79
C PRO A 106 -8.01 -12.36 4.93
N TRP A 107 -9.03 -11.57 5.25
CA TRP A 107 -8.99 -10.11 5.20
C TRP A 107 -8.26 -9.48 6.38
N VAL A 108 -8.49 -10.01 7.60
CA VAL A 108 -7.80 -9.52 8.80
C VAL A 108 -6.29 -9.70 8.66
N TYR A 109 -5.85 -10.80 8.04
CA TYR A 109 -4.45 -11.16 7.96
C TYR A 109 -3.71 -10.23 6.98
N GLN A 110 -4.32 -9.96 5.83
CA GLN A 110 -3.82 -8.97 4.89
C GLN A 110 -3.70 -7.58 5.52
N ASN A 111 -4.72 -7.15 6.26
CA ASN A 111 -4.73 -5.83 6.90
C ASN A 111 -3.69 -5.74 8.03
N TYR A 112 -3.54 -6.81 8.82
CA TYR A 112 -2.59 -6.85 9.94
C TYR A 112 -1.14 -6.85 9.47
N THR A 113 -0.78 -7.72 8.52
CA THR A 113 0.60 -7.74 7.98
C THR A 113 0.96 -6.39 7.36
N THR A 114 0.02 -5.76 6.64
CA THR A 114 0.21 -4.40 6.12
C THR A 114 0.44 -3.38 7.24
N LEU A 115 -0.39 -3.39 8.30
CA LEU A 115 -0.23 -2.51 9.45
C LEU A 115 1.15 -2.68 10.10
N LYS A 116 1.58 -3.92 10.32
CA LYS A 116 2.88 -4.24 10.93
C LYS A 116 4.04 -3.80 10.05
N GLY A 117 3.90 -3.93 8.73
CA GLY A 117 4.84 -3.35 7.77
C GLY A 117 4.94 -1.83 7.89
N LEU A 118 3.79 -1.14 7.95
CA LEU A 118 3.71 0.32 8.10
C LEU A 118 4.27 0.82 9.44
N GLU A 119 4.19 0.03 10.52
CA GLU A 119 4.80 0.34 11.82
C GLU A 119 6.33 0.38 11.76
N ARG A 120 6.96 -0.34 10.82
CA ARG A 120 8.43 -0.37 10.63
C ARG A 120 8.91 0.40 9.40
N ALA A 121 7.99 0.96 8.62
CA ALA A 121 8.33 1.82 7.50
C ALA A 121 8.93 3.14 7.99
N THR A 122 10.10 3.49 7.46
CA THR A 122 10.83 4.72 7.82
C THR A 122 10.50 5.91 6.92
N GLY A 123 10.06 5.63 5.69
CA GLY A 123 9.72 6.63 4.67
C GLY A 123 8.54 7.52 5.06
N TRP A 124 8.53 8.74 4.51
CA TRP A 124 7.39 9.66 4.64
C TRP A 124 6.17 9.15 3.86
N PHE A 125 6.45 8.61 2.68
CA PHE A 125 5.50 7.88 1.86
C PHE A 125 5.65 6.37 2.02
N ALA A 126 4.56 5.66 1.77
CA ALA A 126 4.54 4.21 1.77
C ALA A 126 3.78 3.69 0.54
N ILE A 127 4.29 2.63 -0.08
CA ILE A 127 3.59 1.81 -1.07
C ILE A 127 3.45 0.41 -0.48
N LYS A 128 2.22 -0.06 -0.32
CA LYS A 128 1.89 -1.45 -0.01
C LYS A 128 1.70 -2.22 -1.30
N VAL A 129 2.26 -3.43 -1.37
CA VAL A 129 2.02 -4.43 -2.42
C VAL A 129 1.81 -5.81 -1.80
N ARG A 130 1.22 -6.74 -2.55
CA ARG A 130 1.15 -8.15 -2.16
C ARG A 130 2.46 -8.89 -2.49
N SER A 131 2.81 -9.90 -1.71
CA SER A 131 4.01 -10.74 -1.89
C SER A 131 3.97 -11.62 -3.14
N ASP A 132 2.78 -12.00 -3.58
CA ASP A 132 2.58 -12.85 -4.73
C ASP A 132 2.66 -12.07 -6.06
N GLU A 133 2.84 -10.75 -6.01
CA GLU A 133 2.78 -9.86 -7.17
C GLU A 133 4.10 -9.13 -7.43
N ILE A 134 4.33 -8.80 -8.71
CA ILE A 134 5.54 -8.13 -9.16
C ILE A 134 5.14 -6.87 -9.92
N TYR A 135 5.62 -5.73 -9.43
CA TYR A 135 5.39 -4.42 -10.03
C TYR A 135 6.72 -3.76 -10.41
N PRO A 136 7.29 -4.04 -11.61
CA PRO A 136 8.63 -3.56 -11.94
C PRO A 136 8.77 -2.04 -11.93
N ASN A 137 7.67 -1.32 -12.20
CA ASN A 137 7.65 0.14 -12.29
C ASN A 137 6.82 0.79 -11.16
N LEU A 138 7.16 0.53 -9.88
CA LEU A 138 6.50 1.22 -8.75
C LEU A 138 6.88 2.70 -8.63
N ASN A 139 7.95 3.16 -9.28
CA ASN A 139 8.38 4.56 -9.25
C ASN A 139 7.26 5.53 -9.64
N ILE A 140 6.38 5.12 -10.55
CA ILE A 140 5.23 5.93 -10.95
C ILE A 140 4.30 6.32 -9.78
N PHE A 141 4.14 5.45 -8.78
CA PHE A 141 3.36 5.79 -7.58
C PHE A 141 4.10 6.80 -6.72
N HIS A 142 5.42 6.67 -6.60
CA HIS A 142 6.24 7.61 -5.84
C HIS A 142 6.25 8.98 -6.50
N GLU A 143 6.51 9.05 -7.81
CA GLU A 143 6.44 10.28 -8.60
C GLU A 143 5.10 10.97 -8.43
N ARG A 144 3.98 10.23 -8.54
CA ARG A 144 2.66 10.82 -8.33
C ARG A 144 2.43 11.31 -6.90
N LEU A 145 2.98 10.64 -5.88
CA LEU A 145 2.91 11.14 -4.50
C LEU A 145 3.71 12.43 -4.31
N LEU A 146 4.85 12.57 -5.00
CA LEU A 146 5.65 13.80 -5.00
C LEU A 146 4.91 14.95 -5.68
N GLU A 147 4.32 14.71 -6.85
CA GLU A 147 3.48 15.70 -7.54
C GLU A 147 2.31 16.17 -6.66
N LEU A 148 1.57 15.22 -6.06
CA LEU A 148 0.48 15.55 -5.14
C LEU A 148 0.97 16.34 -3.92
N ALA A 149 2.17 16.08 -3.43
CA ALA A 149 2.76 16.84 -2.33
C ALA A 149 3.13 18.27 -2.74
N GLU A 150 3.64 18.46 -3.95
CA GLU A 150 3.91 19.78 -4.54
C GLU A 150 2.62 20.58 -4.77
N GLU A 151 1.52 19.89 -5.11
CA GLU A 151 0.17 20.46 -5.21
C GLU A 151 -0.52 20.67 -3.83
N GLU A 152 0.17 20.36 -2.71
CA GLU A 152 -0.36 20.37 -1.34
C GLU A 152 -1.55 19.39 -1.08
N ILE A 153 -1.71 18.37 -1.93
CA ILE A 153 -2.75 17.34 -1.88
C ILE A 153 -2.24 16.08 -1.16
N PHE A 154 -2.03 16.17 0.16
CA PHE A 154 -1.52 15.04 0.95
C PHE A 154 -2.57 13.99 1.35
N HIS A 155 -3.85 14.31 1.17
CA HIS A 155 -4.95 13.49 1.67
C HIS A 155 -5.31 12.34 0.73
N LYS A 156 -5.01 12.44 -0.58
CA LYS A 156 -5.35 11.39 -1.54
C LYS A 156 -4.58 10.10 -1.31
N THR A 157 -5.27 8.97 -1.47
CA THR A 157 -4.66 7.63 -1.53
C THR A 157 -4.59 7.19 -2.97
N ILE A 158 -3.43 6.72 -3.40
CA ILE A 158 -3.24 6.21 -4.76
C ILE A 158 -3.42 4.70 -4.76
N THR A 159 -4.12 4.18 -5.75
CA THR A 159 -4.20 2.74 -6.02
C THR A 159 -4.22 2.52 -7.54
N SER A 160 -4.47 1.29 -7.98
CA SER A 160 -4.59 0.93 -9.39
C SER A 160 -6.04 0.60 -9.78
N ASP A 161 -6.31 0.54 -11.09
CA ASP A 161 -7.51 -0.05 -11.67
C ASP A 161 -7.53 -1.60 -11.56
N ILE A 162 -6.53 -2.27 -10.97
CA ILE A 162 -6.55 -3.72 -10.71
C ILE A 162 -7.75 -4.11 -9.82
N PHE A 163 -8.74 -4.81 -10.35
CA PHE A 163 -9.98 -5.16 -9.62
C PHE A 163 -10.76 -3.97 -9.04
N PHE A 164 -10.50 -2.77 -9.54
CA PHE A 164 -11.29 -1.59 -9.22
C PHE A 164 -12.69 -1.70 -9.85
N ARG A 165 -13.75 -1.61 -9.04
CA ARG A 165 -15.13 -1.76 -9.52
C ARG A 165 -15.76 -0.39 -9.78
N VAL A 166 -16.54 -0.27 -10.85
CA VAL A 166 -17.38 0.92 -11.06
C VAL A 166 -18.35 1.07 -9.90
N ASP A 167 -18.69 2.32 -9.56
CA ASP A 167 -19.61 2.64 -8.48
C ASP A 167 -21.00 2.01 -8.63
N SER A 168 -21.44 1.79 -9.88
CA SER A 168 -22.71 1.13 -10.20
C SER A 168 -22.71 -0.38 -9.92
N GLN A 169 -21.52 -1.01 -9.86
CA GLN A 169 -21.36 -2.41 -9.52
C GLN A 169 -21.11 -2.57 -8.02
N GLU A 170 -20.13 -1.85 -7.48
CA GLU A 170 -19.80 -1.91 -6.07
C GLU A 170 -19.28 -0.57 -5.57
N LYS A 171 -19.90 -0.05 -4.52
CA LYS A 171 -19.56 1.25 -3.95
C LYS A 171 -18.33 1.11 -3.05
N PHE A 172 -17.50 2.14 -3.05
CA PHE A 172 -16.31 2.22 -2.19
C PHE A 172 -15.36 1.02 -2.36
N HIS A 173 -15.06 0.65 -3.61
CA HIS A 173 -14.26 -0.53 -3.96
C HIS A 173 -12.96 -0.16 -4.71
N PRO A 174 -11.99 0.50 -4.05
CA PRO A 174 -10.65 0.72 -4.59
C PRO A 174 -9.92 -0.62 -4.75
N SER A 175 -8.86 -0.67 -5.56
CA SER A 175 -7.96 -1.84 -5.53
C SER A 175 -7.22 -1.92 -4.20
N ASP A 176 -7.08 -3.13 -3.66
CA ASP A 176 -6.27 -3.41 -2.48
C ASP A 176 -4.90 -4.04 -2.81
N HIS A 177 -4.66 -4.39 -4.08
CA HIS A 177 -3.44 -5.07 -4.53
C HIS A 177 -2.20 -4.20 -4.36
N ILE A 178 -2.32 -2.93 -4.72
CA ILE A 178 -1.31 -1.88 -4.54
C ILE A 178 -1.96 -0.63 -3.93
N ILE A 179 -1.43 -0.13 -2.83
CA ILE A 179 -1.96 1.08 -2.17
C ILE A 179 -0.80 1.98 -1.78
N ALA A 180 -0.84 3.24 -2.17
CA ALA A 180 0.19 4.22 -1.86
C ALA A 180 -0.38 5.50 -1.23
N GLY A 181 0.42 6.16 -0.40
CA GLY A 181 0.01 7.37 0.30
C GLY A 181 0.99 7.81 1.36
N LYS A 182 0.65 8.88 2.08
CA LYS A 182 1.37 9.28 3.29
C LYS A 182 1.36 8.15 4.31
N LYS A 183 2.54 7.71 4.76
CA LYS A 183 2.70 6.53 5.63
C LYS A 183 1.81 6.61 6.88
N GLU A 184 1.82 7.72 7.59
CA GLU A 184 1.02 7.89 8.83
C GLU A 184 -0.50 7.84 8.60
N LYS A 185 -0.95 8.20 7.39
CA LYS A 185 -2.37 8.05 7.01
C LYS A 185 -2.69 6.58 6.76
N LEU A 186 -1.88 5.90 5.96
CA LEU A 186 -2.05 4.47 5.69
C LEU A 186 -1.99 3.67 6.99
N LYS A 187 -1.06 3.97 7.89
CA LYS A 187 -0.94 3.31 9.20
C LYS A 187 -2.24 3.41 10.01
N ARG A 188 -2.83 4.61 10.12
CA ARG A 188 -4.12 4.82 10.79
C ARG A 188 -5.26 4.07 10.10
N ALA A 189 -5.31 4.11 8.77
CA ALA A 189 -6.30 3.39 7.99
C ALA A 189 -6.21 1.88 8.19
N PHE A 190 -5.01 1.30 8.13
CA PHE A 190 -4.82 -0.15 8.29
C PHE A 190 -5.04 -0.61 9.74
N ALA A 191 -4.74 0.22 10.73
CA ALA A 191 -5.12 -0.03 12.13
C ALA A 191 -6.65 -0.12 12.28
N LEU A 192 -7.38 0.84 11.68
CA LEU A 192 -8.84 0.84 11.68
C LEU A 192 -9.41 -0.35 10.89
N SER A 193 -8.85 -0.68 9.72
CA SER A 193 -9.29 -1.82 8.91
C SER A 193 -9.14 -3.16 9.64
N THR A 194 -8.04 -3.32 10.39
CA THR A 194 -7.79 -4.49 11.25
C THR A 194 -8.83 -4.57 12.36
N SER A 195 -9.15 -3.43 13.01
CA SER A 195 -10.18 -3.36 14.04
C SER A 195 -11.58 -3.70 13.50
N ILE A 196 -11.92 -3.19 12.31
CA ILE A 196 -13.17 -3.50 11.61
C ILE A 196 -13.25 -5.01 11.31
N CYS A 197 -12.18 -5.61 10.80
CA CYS A 197 -12.15 -7.05 10.54
C CYS A 197 -12.40 -7.89 11.81
N ARG A 198 -11.86 -7.45 12.96
CA ARG A 198 -12.03 -8.14 14.25
C ARG A 198 -13.45 -8.06 14.82
N SER A 199 -14.22 -7.05 14.41
CA SER A 199 -15.58 -6.80 14.89
C SER A 199 -16.63 -6.98 13.77
N LEU A 200 -16.23 -7.59 12.66
CA LEU A 200 -17.03 -7.68 11.44
C LEU A 200 -18.29 -8.51 11.67
N LYS A 201 -19.45 -7.92 11.39
CA LYS A 201 -20.71 -8.67 11.34
C LYS A 201 -20.88 -9.36 9.98
N PRO A 202 -21.43 -10.59 9.93
CA PRO A 202 -21.77 -11.23 8.66
C PRO A 202 -22.59 -10.32 7.75
N GLY A 203 -22.24 -10.27 6.46
CA GLY A 203 -22.94 -9.47 5.45
C GLY A 203 -22.68 -7.95 5.48
N GLN A 204 -21.90 -7.44 6.43
CA GLN A 204 -21.61 -6.00 6.50
C GLN A 204 -20.78 -5.50 5.31
N PHE A 205 -19.84 -6.32 4.83
CA PHE A 205 -19.01 -6.04 3.67
C PHE A 205 -18.92 -7.29 2.80
N LYS A 206 -18.86 -7.10 1.48
CA LYS A 206 -18.73 -8.21 0.52
C LYS A 206 -17.27 -8.48 0.15
N PHE A 207 -16.44 -7.45 0.19
CA PHE A 207 -15.06 -7.46 -0.29
C PHE A 207 -14.09 -6.79 0.68
N PRO A 208 -12.84 -7.25 0.78
CA PRO A 208 -11.80 -6.61 1.61
C PRO A 208 -11.52 -5.15 1.18
N GLU A 209 -11.62 -4.87 -0.11
CA GLU A 209 -11.47 -3.55 -0.72
C GLU A 209 -12.39 -2.52 -0.07
N GLN A 210 -13.63 -2.92 0.24
CA GLN A 210 -14.61 -2.04 0.89
C GLN A 210 -14.22 -1.72 2.33
N ILE A 211 -13.70 -2.70 3.07
CA ILE A 211 -13.23 -2.49 4.43
C ILE A 211 -12.06 -1.50 4.42
N ILE A 212 -11.10 -1.70 3.52
CA ILE A 212 -9.94 -0.82 3.38
C ILE A 212 -10.37 0.59 2.98
N CYS A 213 -11.28 0.72 2.01
CA CYS A 213 -11.81 2.03 1.61
C CYS A 213 -12.48 2.76 2.77
N HIS A 214 -13.40 2.09 3.46
CA HIS A 214 -14.12 2.67 4.59
C HIS A 214 -13.14 3.05 5.71
N ALA A 215 -12.12 2.24 5.98
CA ALA A 215 -11.11 2.54 6.97
C ALA A 215 -10.23 3.74 6.58
N ILE A 216 -9.84 3.86 5.30
CA ILE A 216 -9.13 5.03 4.77
C ILE A 216 -9.96 6.30 4.97
N LEU A 217 -11.22 6.30 4.51
CA LEU A 217 -12.11 7.45 4.62
C LEU A 217 -12.35 7.85 6.09
N LYS A 218 -12.67 6.87 6.95
CA LYS A 218 -12.92 7.12 8.38
C LYS A 218 -11.67 7.59 9.11
N SER A 219 -10.47 7.15 8.72
CA SER A 219 -9.22 7.68 9.29
C SER A 219 -8.99 9.17 9.02
N MET A 220 -9.71 9.72 8.04
CA MET A 220 -9.73 11.14 7.67
C MET A 220 -11.00 11.86 8.16
N ASN A 221 -11.78 11.23 9.05
CA ASN A 221 -13.08 11.72 9.52
C ASN A 221 -14.11 11.93 8.40
N ILE A 222 -14.01 11.15 7.31
CA ILE A 222 -14.97 11.17 6.20
C ILE A 222 -15.91 9.97 6.36
N GLU A 223 -17.20 10.23 6.57
CA GLU A 223 -18.19 9.15 6.65
C GLU A 223 -18.55 8.64 5.25
N PRO A 224 -18.40 7.34 4.95
CA PRO A 224 -18.75 6.77 3.65
C PRO A 224 -20.27 6.78 3.46
N LYS A 225 -20.76 7.72 2.65
CA LYS A 225 -22.19 7.87 2.32
C LYS A 225 -22.47 7.29 0.93
N PRO A 226 -23.22 6.17 0.79
CA PRO A 226 -23.41 5.49 -0.50
C PRO A 226 -23.96 6.37 -1.63
N TYR A 227 -24.79 7.36 -1.31
CA TYR A 227 -25.33 8.30 -2.29
C TYR A 227 -24.33 9.37 -2.77
N LYS A 228 -23.17 9.49 -2.10
CA LYS A 228 -22.05 10.37 -2.46
C LYS A 228 -20.79 9.62 -2.86
N SER A 229 -20.89 8.30 -3.06
CA SER A 229 -19.73 7.42 -3.22
C SER A 229 -18.79 7.87 -4.35
N LYS A 230 -19.32 8.20 -5.54
CA LYS A 230 -18.52 8.74 -6.65
C LYS A 230 -17.70 9.97 -6.26
N LYS A 231 -18.37 10.98 -5.70
CA LYS A 231 -17.74 12.24 -5.29
C LYS A 231 -16.67 12.00 -4.23
N ILE A 232 -17.00 11.23 -3.19
CA ILE A 232 -16.06 10.89 -2.11
C ILE A 232 -14.84 10.15 -2.67
N MET A 233 -15.05 9.18 -3.56
CA MET A 233 -13.96 8.42 -4.18
C MET A 233 -13.06 9.32 -5.03
N GLN A 234 -13.62 10.21 -5.86
CA GLN A 234 -12.85 11.15 -6.69
C GLN A 234 -12.04 12.16 -5.88
N GLU A 235 -12.61 12.65 -4.77
CA GLU A 235 -11.93 13.58 -3.87
C GLU A 235 -10.77 12.91 -3.12
N ASN A 236 -10.91 11.64 -2.74
CA ASN A 236 -9.99 11.00 -1.79
C ASN A 236 -9.07 9.94 -2.39
N PHE A 237 -9.31 9.50 -3.62
CA PHE A 237 -8.50 8.50 -4.30
C PHE A 237 -7.99 9.02 -5.63
N GLU A 238 -6.82 8.50 -6.01
CA GLU A 238 -6.23 8.62 -7.33
C GLU A 238 -6.00 7.21 -7.87
N ILE A 239 -6.34 6.97 -9.14
CA ILE A 239 -6.17 5.66 -9.77
C ILE A 239 -5.10 5.76 -10.84
N ILE A 240 -4.00 5.03 -10.66
CA ILE A 240 -2.98 4.85 -11.70
C ILE A 240 -3.42 3.67 -12.58
N PRO A 241 -3.67 3.91 -13.88
CA PRO A 241 -4.10 2.84 -14.77
C PRO A 241 -2.97 1.86 -15.04
N LEU A 242 -3.34 0.59 -15.21
CA LEU A 242 -2.47 -0.53 -15.58
C LEU A 242 -1.61 -0.25 -16.81
N SER A 243 -2.10 0.57 -17.75
CA SER A 243 -1.36 0.96 -18.95
C SER A 243 -0.07 1.72 -18.65
N ARG A 244 0.03 2.36 -17.47
CA ARG A 244 1.25 3.03 -17.02
C ARG A 244 2.16 2.13 -16.17
N MET A 245 1.71 0.92 -15.81
CA MET A 245 2.50 -0.09 -15.10
C MET A 245 2.91 -1.21 -16.07
N THR A 246 3.73 -0.88 -17.06
CA THR A 246 4.24 -1.86 -18.03
C THR A 246 5.00 -3.00 -17.33
N ASP A 247 4.88 -4.20 -17.88
CA ASP A 247 5.52 -5.43 -17.38
C ASP A 247 5.11 -5.89 -15.97
N ALA A 248 4.05 -5.32 -15.39
CA ALA A 248 3.49 -5.80 -14.15
C ALA A 248 3.00 -7.26 -14.28
N VAL A 249 3.27 -8.06 -13.25
CA VAL A 249 2.78 -9.43 -13.12
C VAL A 249 1.92 -9.52 -11.88
N TRP A 250 0.61 -9.69 -12.06
CA TRP A 250 -0.32 -9.76 -10.95
C TRP A 250 -0.59 -11.20 -10.52
N THR A 251 -1.35 -11.33 -9.44
CA THR A 251 -1.98 -12.59 -9.06
C THR A 251 -3.48 -12.51 -9.19
N CYS A 252 -3.99 -13.41 -10.00
CA CYS A 252 -5.19 -14.14 -9.66
C CYS A 252 -4.90 -15.57 -10.07
N SER A 253 -5.20 -16.55 -9.21
CA SER A 253 -5.07 -17.98 -9.54
C SER A 253 -5.76 -18.30 -10.87
N GLU A 254 -6.83 -17.58 -11.21
CA GLU A 254 -7.56 -17.67 -12.47
C GLU A 254 -6.74 -17.28 -13.71
N ARG A 255 -5.72 -16.40 -13.56
CA ARG A 255 -4.89 -15.94 -14.69
C ARG A 255 -3.54 -16.64 -14.78
N LYS A 256 -3.30 -17.67 -13.96
CA LYS A 256 -2.04 -18.43 -13.92
C LYS A 256 -0.80 -17.54 -13.91
N TYR A 257 -0.94 -16.35 -13.31
CA TYR A 257 0.14 -15.36 -13.16
C TYR A 257 0.79 -14.86 -14.46
N ASN A 258 0.00 -14.74 -15.52
CA ASN A 258 0.43 -14.11 -16.78
C ASN A 258 0.71 -12.61 -16.61
N LYS A 259 1.69 -12.09 -17.36
CA LYS A 259 2.00 -10.65 -17.44
C LYS A 259 0.77 -9.85 -17.88
N LEU A 260 0.62 -8.64 -17.34
CA LEU A 260 -0.37 -7.69 -17.80
C LEU A 260 0.17 -6.89 -18.99
N GLN A 261 -0.67 -6.74 -20.01
CA GLN A 261 -0.38 -5.87 -21.14
C GLN A 261 -1.09 -4.54 -20.95
N ALA A 262 -0.50 -3.44 -21.43
CA ALA A 262 -1.10 -2.11 -21.34
C ALA A 262 -2.48 -2.03 -22.01
N SER A 263 -2.73 -2.87 -23.02
CA SER A 263 -4.03 -3.06 -23.68
C SER A 263 -5.15 -3.57 -22.76
N MET A 264 -4.79 -4.08 -21.58
CA MET A 264 -5.73 -4.58 -20.57
C MET A 264 -6.12 -3.53 -19.53
N ALA A 265 -5.61 -2.30 -19.66
CA ALA A 265 -6.02 -1.18 -18.80
C ALA A 265 -7.50 -0.85 -18.98
N GLY A 266 -8.15 -0.37 -17.93
CA GLY A 266 -9.57 -0.04 -17.97
C GLY A 266 -10.52 -1.25 -18.01
N TRP A 267 -10.00 -2.48 -17.92
CA TRP A 267 -10.82 -3.69 -17.65
C TRP A 267 -11.66 -3.54 -16.37
N CYS A 268 -11.18 -2.74 -15.44
CA CYS A 268 -11.76 -2.46 -14.14
C CYS A 268 -11.75 -0.94 -13.92
N SER A 269 -12.51 -0.21 -14.75
CA SER A 269 -12.99 1.18 -14.55
C SER A 269 -12.00 2.32 -14.21
N ASP A 270 -12.17 3.50 -14.81
CA ASP A 270 -11.46 4.74 -14.43
C ASP A 270 -12.26 5.50 -13.35
N ILE A 271 -11.59 6.04 -12.32
CA ILE A 271 -12.19 6.91 -11.27
C ILE A 271 -12.88 8.17 -11.84
N ARG A 272 -12.50 8.59 -13.04
CA ARG A 272 -13.14 9.70 -13.76
C ARG A 272 -14.39 9.26 -14.51
N ARG A 273 -14.61 7.94 -14.66
CA ARG A 273 -15.73 7.33 -15.38
C ARG A 273 -16.67 6.52 -14.46
N ILE A 274 -16.46 6.55 -13.13
CA ILE A 274 -17.34 5.87 -12.16
C ILE A 274 -18.67 6.55 -11.94
#